data_AF-A0A7S0G9U4-F1
#
_entry.id   AF-A0A7S0G9U4-F1
#
_cell.length_a   1.000
_cell.length_b   1.000
_cell.length_c   1.000
_cell.angle_alpha   90.00
_cell.angle_beta   90.00
_cell.angle_gamma   90.00
#
_symmetry.space_group_name_H-M   'P 1'
#
loop_
_entity.id
_entity.type
_entity.pdbx_description
1 polymer ?
#
loop_
_entity_poly.entity_id
_entity_poly.type
_entity_poly.pdbx_seq_one_letter_code
_entity_poly.pdbx_strand_id
1 'polypeptide(L)'
;KFSKESNETDLPHTLLAGVEYNTNWTKPMVYIYTSGTTGGLPKAVPISHLRFWSAGTLMKVMCHMSPADVVYCALPLYHSAGGMMGTSSCILAGSELVIRR
;
A
#
# COMPACT_ATOMS: atom_id res chain seq x y z
N LYS A 1 -14.16 0.89 28.34
CA LYS A 1 -12.87 1.38 28.91
C LYS A 1 -11.76 0.45 28.40
N PHE A 2 -11.47 0.49 27.10
CA PHE A 2 -10.36 -0.25 26.51
C PHE A 2 -9.14 0.66 26.56
N SER A 3 -8.33 0.46 27.59
CA SER A 3 -6.97 0.98 27.66
C SER A 3 -6.08 -0.24 27.80
N LYS A 4 -5.23 -0.43 26.80
CA LYS A 4 -3.85 -0.88 26.95
C LYS A 4 -3.16 -0.56 25.63
N GLU A 5 -2.21 0.37 25.70
CA GLU A 5 -1.19 0.59 24.68
C GLU A 5 -0.58 -0.77 24.31
N SER A 6 -0.85 -1.24 23.09
CA SER A 6 0.00 -2.23 22.45
C SER A 6 1.21 -1.47 21.93
N ASN A 7 2.33 -1.56 22.65
CA ASN A 7 3.62 -1.17 22.09
C ASN A 7 3.80 -1.88 20.75
N GLU A 8 4.11 -1.10 19.72
CA GLU A 8 4.15 -1.45 18.30
C GLU A 8 5.25 -2.48 17.94
N THR A 9 5.91 -3.11 18.93
CA THR A 9 7.13 -3.90 18.76
C THR A 9 7.02 -5.40 19.08
N ASP A 10 5.91 -5.91 19.60
CA ASP A 10 5.80 -7.33 19.98
C ASP A 10 5.23 -8.23 18.85
N LEU A 11 5.73 -8.07 17.63
CA LEU A 11 5.64 -9.15 16.64
C LEU A 11 6.74 -10.17 16.98
N PRO A 12 6.44 -11.46 17.16
CA PRO A 12 7.45 -12.44 17.56
C PRO A 12 8.57 -12.44 16.51
N HIS A 13 9.79 -12.08 16.93
CA HIS A 13 10.99 -11.97 16.09
C HIS A 13 11.27 -13.22 15.24
N THR A 14 10.70 -14.38 15.61
CA THR A 14 10.76 -15.64 14.88
C THR A 14 9.98 -15.63 13.56
N LEU A 15 8.91 -14.83 13.41
CA LEU A 15 8.16 -14.70 12.15
C LEU A 15 8.87 -13.84 11.11
N LEU A 16 9.83 -13.02 11.56
CA LEU A 16 10.62 -12.11 10.73
C LEU A 16 12.05 -12.62 10.54
N ALA A 17 12.39 -13.78 11.11
CA ALA A 17 13.69 -14.41 10.96
C ALA A 17 13.94 -14.75 9.48
N GLY A 18 14.92 -14.09 8.87
CA GLY A 18 15.25 -14.23 7.45
C GLY A 18 14.62 -13.18 6.52
N VAL A 19 13.83 -12.24 7.04
CA VAL A 19 13.36 -11.08 6.26
C VAL A 19 14.43 -9.99 6.32
N GLU A 20 15.10 -9.75 5.20
CA GLU A 20 15.94 -8.55 5.05
C GLU A 20 15.07 -7.32 4.80
N TYR A 21 15.09 -6.38 5.74
CA TYR A 21 14.42 -5.09 5.56
C TYR A 21 15.21 -4.23 4.59
N ASN A 22 14.62 -3.96 3.43
CA ASN A 22 15.17 -2.97 2.52
C ASN A 22 14.77 -1.56 2.98
N THR A 23 15.69 -0.87 3.66
CA THR A 23 15.49 0.51 4.12
C THR A 23 15.68 1.55 3.01
N ASN A 24 16.05 1.12 1.79
CA ASN A 24 16.22 2.03 0.66
C ASN A 24 14.87 2.33 0.00
N TRP A 25 14.37 3.53 0.27
CA TRP A 25 13.11 4.06 -0.26
C TRP A 25 12.99 4.05 -1.79
N THR A 26 14.10 4.07 -2.52
CA THR A 26 14.09 4.10 -3.99
C THR A 26 13.99 2.69 -4.61
N LYS A 27 14.17 1.63 -3.82
CA LYS A 27 14.11 0.26 -4.32
C LYS A 27 12.66 -0.17 -4.58
N PRO A 28 12.42 -1.03 -5.60
CA PRO A 28 11.11 -1.58 -5.89
C PRO A 28 10.56 -2.41 -4.73
N MET A 29 9.29 -2.18 -4.38
CA MET A 29 8.55 -3.01 -3.42
C MET A 29 7.50 -3.90 -4.10
N VAL A 30 6.96 -3.47 -5.25
CA VAL A 30 5.98 -4.23 -6.04
C VAL A 30 6.18 -3.99 -7.53
N TYR A 31 5.89 -5.00 -8.35
CA TYR A 31 5.84 -4.89 -9.80
C TYR A 31 4.39 -4.93 -10.27
N ILE A 32 3.97 -3.91 -11.03
CA ILE A 32 2.66 -3.90 -11.68
C ILE A 32 2.88 -4.18 -13.16
N TYR A 33 2.28 -5.26 -13.65
CA TYR A 33 2.35 -5.61 -15.06
C TYR A 33 1.23 -4.92 -15.82
N THR A 34 1.59 -4.24 -16.90
CA THR A 34 0.65 -3.55 -17.77
C THR A 34 0.63 -4.22 -19.14
N SER A 35 -0.50 -4.16 -19.85
CA SER A 35 -0.73 -4.86 -21.12
C SER A 35 0.25 -4.49 -22.24
N GLY A 36 0.99 -3.39 -22.09
CA GLY A 36 1.78 -2.82 -23.17
C GLY A 36 0.90 -2.24 -24.28
N THR A 37 1.49 -1.43 -25.16
CA THR A 37 0.76 -0.67 -26.20
C THR A 37 0.77 -1.35 -27.58
N THR A 38 1.44 -2.49 -27.76
CA THR A 38 1.72 -3.07 -29.09
C THR A 38 1.62 -4.60 -29.14
N GLY A 39 0.52 -5.18 -28.62
CA GLY A 39 0.24 -6.62 -28.79
C GLY A 39 1.32 -7.58 -28.26
N GLY A 40 2.26 -7.08 -27.45
CA GLY A 40 3.40 -7.80 -26.91
C GLY A 40 3.18 -8.26 -25.47
N LEU A 41 4.18 -8.96 -24.92
CA LEU A 41 4.15 -9.47 -23.56
C LEU A 41 3.99 -8.33 -22.52
N PRO A 42 3.27 -8.56 -21.41
CA PRO A 42 3.10 -7.57 -20.35
C PRO A 42 4.43 -6.99 -19.84
N LYS A 43 4.50 -5.67 -19.71
CA LYS A 43 5.69 -4.98 -19.20
C LYS A 43 5.59 -4.78 -17.69
N ALA A 44 6.64 -5.18 -16.97
CA ALA A 44 6.76 -4.95 -15.55
C ALA A 44 7.09 -3.48 -15.27
N VAL A 45 6.28 -2.83 -14.41
CA VAL A 45 6.53 -1.48 -13.92
C VAL A 45 6.95 -1.60 -12.45
N PRO A 46 8.22 -1.34 -12.10
CA PRO A 46 8.65 -1.32 -10.71
C PRO A 46 8.06 -0.11 -9.99
N ILE A 47 7.46 -0.35 -8.83
CA ILE A 47 6.97 0.68 -7.92
C ILE A 47 7.87 0.67 -6.69
N SER A 48 8.58 1.76 -6.45
CA SER A 48 9.43 1.91 -5.27
C SER A 48 8.62 2.20 -4.01
N HIS A 49 9.22 1.96 -2.84
CA HIS A 49 8.63 2.35 -1.56
C HIS A 49 8.24 3.84 -1.57
N LEU A 50 9.15 4.72 -2.00
CA LEU A 50 8.90 6.16 -2.08
C LEU A 50 7.69 6.46 -2.97
N ARG A 51 7.61 5.86 -4.15
CA ARG A 51 6.50 6.10 -5.09
C ARG A 51 5.16 5.62 -4.53
N PHE A 52 5.15 4.49 -3.82
CA PHE A 52 3.97 3.99 -3.14
C PHE A 52 3.46 4.97 -2.08
N TRP A 53 4.35 5.43 -1.19
CA TRP A 53 3.96 6.36 -0.12
C TRP A 53 3.63 7.76 -0.64
N SER A 54 4.35 8.29 -1.63
CA SER A 54 4.03 9.59 -2.23
C SER A 54 2.63 9.60 -2.87
N ALA A 55 2.25 8.52 -3.56
CA ALA A 55 0.91 8.40 -4.13
C ALA A 55 -0.19 8.40 -3.05
N GLY A 56 0.03 7.67 -1.96
CA GLY A 56 -0.88 7.64 -0.82
C GLY A 56 -1.00 8.99 -0.12
N THR A 57 0.13 9.67 0.11
CA THR A 57 0.15 11.00 0.75
C THR A 57 -0.65 11.99 -0.06
N LEU A 58 -0.46 12.00 -1.39
CA LEU A 58 -1.22 12.86 -2.28
C LEU A 58 -2.73 12.56 -2.18
N MET A 59 -3.11 11.29 -2.25
CA MET A 59 -4.52 10.89 -2.19
C MET A 59 -5.16 11.23 -0.84
N LYS A 60 -4.46 10.96 0.28
CA LYS A 60 -4.92 11.31 1.62
C LYS A 60 -5.22 12.80 1.74
N VAL A 61 -4.32 13.66 1.25
CA VAL A 61 -4.48 15.12 1.31
C VAL A 61 -5.62 15.58 0.40
N MET A 62 -5.63 15.13 -0.86
CA MET A 62 -6.64 15.55 -1.85
C MET A 62 -8.06 15.14 -1.46
N CYS A 63 -8.21 13.99 -0.80
CA CYS A 63 -9.50 13.48 -0.34
C CYS A 63 -9.81 13.82 1.13
N HIS A 64 -8.93 14.56 1.82
CA HIS A 64 -9.07 14.90 3.24
C HIS A 64 -9.34 13.68 4.14
N MET A 65 -8.65 12.57 3.88
CA MET A 65 -8.90 11.31 4.57
C MET A 65 -8.51 11.38 6.05
N SER A 66 -9.33 10.73 6.87
CA SER A 66 -9.24 10.61 8.32
C SER A 66 -9.40 9.16 8.76
N PRO A 67 -9.05 8.81 10.01
CA PRO A 67 -9.28 7.47 10.54
C PRO A 67 -10.75 7.05 10.60
N ALA A 68 -11.70 8.00 10.50
CA ALA A 68 -13.13 7.71 10.51
C ALA A 68 -13.66 7.25 9.14
N ASP A 69 -12.87 7.37 8.09
CA ASP A 69 -13.30 7.04 6.73
C ASP A 69 -13.22 5.52 6.45
N VAL A 70 -14.16 5.05 5.64
CA VAL A 70 -14.18 3.69 5.08
C VAL A 70 -14.11 3.79 3.57
N VAL A 71 -13.00 3.32 2.99
CA VAL A 71 -12.76 3.36 1.55
C VAL A 71 -13.13 2.03 0.92
N TYR A 72 -14.09 2.04 -0.01
CA TYR A 72 -14.44 0.86 -0.79
C TYR A 72 -13.61 0.78 -2.08
N CYS A 73 -12.75 -0.22 -2.18
CA CYS A 73 -11.94 -0.50 -3.37
C CYS A 73 -12.64 -1.52 -4.27
N ALA A 74 -13.30 -1.03 -5.32
CA ALA A 74 -13.90 -1.85 -6.35
C ALA A 74 -12.89 -2.37 -7.40
N LEU A 75 -11.64 -1.91 -7.34
CA LEU A 75 -10.57 -2.32 -8.25
C LEU A 75 -9.73 -3.45 -7.64
N PRO A 76 -9.17 -4.35 -8.46
CA PRO A 76 -8.22 -5.34 -7.97
C PRO A 76 -6.96 -4.71 -7.39
N LEU A 77 -6.36 -5.32 -6.37
CA LEU A 77 -5.14 -4.82 -5.74
C LEU A 77 -3.91 -4.89 -6.67
N TYR A 78 -3.91 -5.71 -7.71
CA TYR A 78 -2.84 -5.69 -8.71
C TYR A 78 -2.92 -4.47 -9.66
N HIS A 79 -4.00 -3.68 -9.59
CA HIS A 79 -4.13 -2.42 -10.32
C HIS A 79 -3.54 -1.26 -9.50
N SER A 80 -2.79 -0.36 -10.14
CA SER A 80 -2.12 0.76 -9.44
C SER A 80 -3.07 1.63 -8.63
N ALA A 81 -4.28 1.89 -9.13
CA ALA A 81 -5.27 2.65 -8.39
C ALA A 81 -5.78 1.95 -7.12
N GLY A 82 -5.92 0.62 -7.12
CA GLY A 82 -6.36 -0.14 -5.93
C GLY A 82 -5.20 -0.44 -4.98
N GLY A 83 -4.20 -1.15 -5.48
CA GLY A 83 -3.06 -1.61 -4.67
C GLY A 83 -2.12 -0.51 -4.24
N MET A 84 -1.84 0.46 -5.10
CA MET A 84 -0.95 1.57 -4.73
C MET A 84 -1.75 2.71 -4.12
N MET A 85 -2.63 3.39 -4.86
CA MET A 85 -3.28 4.61 -4.34
C MET A 85 -4.24 4.32 -3.18
N GLY A 86 -5.24 3.45 -3.37
CA GLY A 86 -6.24 3.17 -2.35
C GLY A 86 -5.66 2.55 -1.08
N THR A 87 -4.70 1.63 -1.22
CA THR A 87 -4.11 0.95 -0.06
C THR A 87 -3.16 1.85 0.71
N SER A 88 -2.24 2.56 0.03
CA SER A 88 -1.29 3.47 0.70
C SER A 88 -1.99 4.64 1.38
N SER A 89 -3.06 5.18 0.79
CA SER A 89 -3.79 6.30 1.38
C SER A 89 -4.52 5.89 2.66
N CYS A 90 -5.13 4.69 2.69
CA CYS A 90 -5.79 4.19 3.89
C CYS A 90 -4.80 3.91 5.01
N ILE A 91 -3.65 3.30 4.69
CA ILE A 91 -2.57 3.07 5.67
C ILE A 91 -2.10 4.42 6.26
N LEU A 92 -1.84 5.43 5.42
CA LEU A 92 -1.40 6.75 5.88
C LEU A 92 -2.46 7.53 6.66
N ALA A 93 -3.75 7.32 6.35
CA ALA A 93 -4.85 7.97 7.03
C ALA A 93 -5.23 7.24 8.34
N GLY A 94 -4.81 5.98 8.51
CA GLY A 94 -5.31 5.11 9.57
C GLY A 94 -6.78 4.73 9.38
N SER A 95 -7.24 4.70 8.12
CA SER A 95 -8.63 4.46 7.75
C SER A 95 -8.87 3.01 7.33
N GLU A 96 -10.14 2.60 7.21
CA GLU A 96 -10.48 1.24 6.78
C GLU A 96 -10.51 1.11 5.25
N LEU A 97 -10.01 0.00 4.72
CA LEU A 97 -10.09 -0.36 3.30
C LEU A 97 -10.93 -1.63 3.12
N VAL A 98 -12.09 -1.49 2.49
CA VAL A 98 -12.95 -2.62 2.12
C VAL A 98 -12.68 -3.02 0.68
N ILE A 99 -12.28 -4.27 0.45
CA ILE A 99 -11.92 -4.77 -0.87
C ILE A 99 -13.07 -5.60 -1.44
N ARG A 100 -13.46 -5.33 -2.68
CA ARG A 100 -14.43 -6.15 -3.41
C ARG A 100 -13.89 -7.57 -3.63
N ARG A 101 -14.70 -8.58 -3.30
CA ARG A 101 -14.45 -10.00 -3.65
C ARG A 101 -14.67 -10.29 -5.13
#